data_AF-A0A2T3ITQ6-F1
#
_entry.id   AF-A0A2T3ITQ6-F1
#
_cell.length_a   1.000
_cell.length_b   1.000
_cell.length_c   1.000
_cell.angle_alpha   90.00
_cell.angle_beta   90.00
_cell.angle_gamma   90.00
#
_symmetry.space_group_name_H-M   'P 1'
#
loop_
_entity.id
_entity.type
_entity.pdbx_description
1 polymer ?
#
loop_
_entity_poly.entity_id
_entity_poly.type
_entity_poly.pdbx_seq_one_letter_code
_entity_poly.pdbx_strand_id
1 'polypeptide(L)'
;MSQLPLEYSNALKGLKAHADYATKSLIDKYNDEAELTKALKLISENKIAVKKIIEAVKDEQVTIPEIDEAWLFDWLIRTGDLSLSFLWKRPLYYAACNKIEEIEYYFVTKYFNDVQACVGQSTIKEDVEEAMHLFRLEYIPDIPLVLKQSLKMPDIISHVATLKEL
;
A
#
# COMPACT_ATOMS: atom_id res chain seq x y z
N MET A 1 -16.47 7.23 5.11
CA MET A 1 -15.24 7.16 4.28
C MET A 1 -14.71 5.74 4.41
N SER A 2 -14.20 5.14 3.33
CA SER A 2 -13.66 3.78 3.36
C SER A 2 -12.43 3.69 4.29
N GLN A 3 -12.33 2.61 5.06
CA GLN A 3 -11.17 2.32 5.91
C GLN A 3 -10.11 1.47 5.18
N LEU A 4 -10.44 0.99 3.99
CA LEU A 4 -9.57 0.15 3.18
C LEU A 4 -8.44 1.01 2.56
N PRO A 5 -7.17 0.57 2.60
CA PRO A 5 -6.09 1.28 1.93
C PRO A 5 -6.35 1.45 0.43
N LEU A 6 -5.87 2.55 -0.14
CA LEU A 6 -6.21 2.95 -1.51
C LEU A 6 -5.83 1.88 -2.54
N GLU A 7 -4.72 1.19 -2.33
CA GLU A 7 -4.22 0.14 -3.22
C GLU A 7 -5.20 -1.04 -3.28
N TYR A 8 -5.79 -1.41 -2.13
CA TYR A 8 -6.81 -2.45 -2.05
C TYR A 8 -8.15 -2.00 -2.64
N SER A 9 -8.56 -0.75 -2.40
CA SER A 9 -9.78 -0.19 -3.02
C SER A 9 -9.66 -0.16 -4.54
N ASN A 10 -8.53 0.31 -5.07
CA ASN A 10 -8.23 0.34 -6.50
C ASN A 10 -8.15 -1.06 -7.10
N ALA A 11 -7.47 -1.99 -6.42
CA ALA A 11 -7.39 -3.39 -6.85
C ALA A 11 -8.77 -4.05 -6.91
N LEU A 12 -9.60 -3.87 -5.87
CA LEU A 12 -10.96 -4.41 -5.82
C LEU A 12 -11.82 -3.82 -6.95
N LYS A 13 -11.75 -2.50 -7.17
CA LYS A 13 -12.45 -1.83 -8.27
C LYS A 13 -12.03 -2.39 -9.65
N GLY A 14 -10.73 -2.57 -9.88
CA GLY A 14 -10.21 -3.14 -11.11
C GLY A 14 -10.68 -4.58 -11.33
N LEU A 15 -10.63 -5.41 -10.29
CA LEU A 15 -11.09 -6.80 -10.34
C LEU A 15 -12.59 -6.91 -10.59
N LYS A 16 -13.41 -6.08 -9.93
CA LYS A 16 -14.86 -6.05 -10.17
C LYS A 16 -15.21 -5.64 -11.59
N ALA A 17 -14.61 -4.55 -12.08
CA ALA A 17 -14.82 -4.10 -13.45
C ALA A 17 -14.41 -5.16 -14.48
N HIS A 18 -13.31 -5.88 -14.23
CA HIS A 18 -12.88 -6.99 -15.09
C HIS A 18 -13.85 -8.18 -15.03
N ALA A 19 -14.36 -8.54 -13.85
CA ALA A 19 -15.36 -9.60 -13.69
C ALA A 19 -16.69 -9.26 -14.38
N ASP A 20 -17.14 -8.01 -14.25
CA ASP A 20 -18.34 -7.51 -14.91
C ASP A 20 -18.18 -7.52 -16.44
N TYR A 21 -17.03 -7.07 -16.95
CA TYR A 21 -16.71 -7.14 -18.37
C TYR A 21 -16.76 -8.58 -18.88
N ALA A 22 -16.08 -9.51 -18.21
CA ALA A 22 -16.08 -10.92 -18.60
C ALA A 22 -17.49 -11.51 -18.63
N THR A 23 -18.33 -11.17 -17.65
CA THR A 23 -19.73 -11.63 -17.59
C THR A 23 -20.56 -11.05 -18.74
N LYS A 24 -20.44 -9.75 -19.03
CA LYS A 24 -21.16 -9.09 -20.12
C LYS A 24 -20.70 -9.55 -21.50
N SER A 25 -19.41 -9.78 -21.71
CA SER A 25 -18.87 -10.25 -22.99
C SER A 25 -19.33 -11.67 -23.32
N LEU A 26 -19.60 -12.51 -22.32
CA LEU A 26 -20.19 -13.84 -22.51
C LEU A 26 -21.67 -13.79 -22.94
N ILE A 27 -22.42 -12.78 -22.50
CA ILE A 27 -23.88 -12.69 -22.70
C ILE A 27 -24.23 -11.87 -23.95
N ASP A 28 -23.62 -10.69 -24.13
CA ASP A 28 -24.12 -9.66 -25.07
C ASP A 28 -23.12 -9.21 -26.15
N LYS A 29 -22.00 -9.94 -26.38
CA LYS A 29 -20.88 -9.45 -27.23
C LYS A 29 -20.46 -8.02 -26.84
N TYR A 30 -20.39 -7.77 -25.54
CA TYR A 30 -19.97 -6.49 -24.97
C TYR A 30 -18.51 -6.19 -25.29
N ASN A 31 -18.26 -5.02 -25.88
CA ASN A 31 -16.97 -4.65 -26.50
C ASN A 31 -16.48 -3.26 -26.05
N ASP A 32 -16.66 -2.91 -24.76
CA ASP A 32 -16.08 -1.68 -24.21
C ASP A 32 -14.60 -1.88 -23.82
N GLU A 33 -13.72 -1.74 -24.80
CA GLU A 33 -12.26 -1.87 -24.61
C GLU A 33 -11.69 -0.80 -23.66
N ALA A 34 -12.33 0.36 -23.55
CA ALA A 34 -11.87 1.44 -22.69
C ALA A 34 -12.09 1.11 -21.21
N GLU A 35 -13.24 0.52 -20.87
CA GLU A 35 -13.50 0.00 -19.52
C GLU A 35 -12.53 -1.13 -19.14
N LEU A 36 -12.32 -2.09 -20.05
CA LEU A 36 -11.37 -3.18 -19.82
C LEU A 36 -9.94 -2.65 -19.60
N THR A 37 -9.50 -1.70 -20.42
CA THR A 37 -8.17 -1.10 -20.28
C THR A 37 -7.99 -0.40 -18.94
N LYS A 38 -9.00 0.34 -18.46
CA LYS A 38 -8.97 0.97 -17.14
C LYS A 38 -8.93 -0.07 -16.01
N ALA A 39 -9.70 -1.15 -16.13
CA ALA A 39 -9.68 -2.24 -15.15
C ALA A 39 -8.31 -2.90 -15.08
N LEU A 40 -7.73 -3.25 -16.23
CA LEU A 40 -6.40 -3.85 -16.32
C LEU A 40 -5.29 -2.92 -15.79
N LYS A 41 -5.41 -1.61 -16.03
CA LYS A 41 -4.49 -0.62 -15.46
C LYS A 41 -4.50 -0.68 -13.93
N LEU A 42 -5.68 -0.61 -13.31
CA LEU A 42 -5.84 -0.69 -11.85
C LEU A 42 -5.28 -2.01 -11.29
N ILE A 43 -5.52 -3.13 -11.98
CA ILE A 43 -4.97 -4.44 -11.59
C ILE A 43 -3.44 -4.43 -11.68
N SER A 44 -2.88 -3.89 -12.77
CA SER A 44 -1.44 -3.88 -13.03
C SER A 44 -0.64 -2.99 -12.09
N GLU A 45 -1.25 -1.89 -11.61
CA GLU A 45 -0.64 -0.94 -10.67
C GLU A 45 -0.70 -1.45 -9.22
N ASN A 46 -1.58 -2.41 -8.91
CA ASN A 46 -1.86 -2.86 -7.53
C ASN A 46 -1.68 -4.38 -7.33
N LYS A 47 -0.67 -4.98 -7.98
CA LYS A 47 -0.48 -6.45 -8.07
C LYS A 47 -0.49 -7.19 -6.72
N ILE A 48 0.08 -6.60 -5.67
CA ILE A 48 0.16 -7.21 -4.34
C ILE A 48 -1.22 -7.27 -3.71
N ALA A 49 -1.94 -6.15 -3.72
CA ALA A 49 -3.32 -6.09 -3.25
C ALA A 49 -4.23 -7.04 -4.06
N VAL A 50 -4.04 -7.12 -5.38
CA VAL A 50 -4.75 -8.10 -6.24
C VAL A 50 -4.49 -9.53 -5.78
N LYS A 51 -3.23 -9.91 -5.54
CA LYS A 51 -2.87 -11.25 -5.05
C LYS A 51 -3.57 -11.55 -3.72
N LYS A 52 -3.57 -10.59 -2.80
CA LYS A 52 -4.22 -10.72 -1.49
C LYS A 52 -5.74 -10.85 -1.59
N ILE A 53 -6.38 -10.08 -2.46
CA ILE A 53 -7.82 -10.22 -2.73
C ILE A 53 -8.13 -11.62 -3.30
N ILE A 54 -7.31 -12.13 -4.21
CA ILE A 54 -7.48 -13.49 -4.76
C ILE A 54 -7.27 -14.57 -3.67
N GLU A 55 -6.34 -14.36 -2.74
CA GLU A 55 -6.18 -15.23 -1.56
C GLU A 55 -7.47 -15.21 -0.72
N ALA A 56 -8.01 -14.03 -0.39
CA ALA A 56 -9.25 -13.89 0.38
C ALA A 56 -10.46 -14.58 -0.27
N VAL A 57 -10.64 -14.39 -1.59
CA VAL A 57 -11.68 -15.05 -2.41
C VAL A 57 -11.60 -16.57 -2.25
N LYS A 58 -10.39 -17.14 -2.32
CA LYS A 58 -10.16 -18.58 -2.24
C LYS A 58 -10.41 -19.11 -0.83
N ASP A 59 -9.89 -18.42 0.17
CA ASP A 59 -9.96 -18.84 1.57
C ASP A 59 -11.41 -18.87 2.07
N GLU A 60 -12.21 -17.88 1.66
CA GLU A 60 -13.60 -17.72 2.11
C GLU A 60 -14.62 -18.29 1.12
N GLN A 61 -14.17 -18.84 -0.02
CA GLN A 61 -14.99 -19.42 -1.08
C GLN A 61 -16.10 -18.47 -1.60
N VAL A 62 -15.79 -17.18 -1.69
CA VAL A 62 -16.67 -16.14 -2.24
C VAL A 62 -16.21 -15.72 -3.63
N THR A 63 -17.05 -15.01 -4.38
CA THR A 63 -16.68 -14.47 -5.70
C THR A 63 -16.32 -12.98 -5.63
N ILE A 64 -15.50 -12.49 -6.58
CA ILE A 64 -15.09 -11.09 -6.66
C ILE A 64 -16.27 -10.09 -6.62
N PRO A 65 -17.40 -10.31 -7.34
CA PRO A 65 -18.54 -9.39 -7.29
C PRO A 65 -19.15 -9.24 -5.89
N GLU A 66 -19.14 -10.32 -5.09
CA GLU A 66 -19.75 -10.39 -3.75
C GLU A 66 -18.94 -9.71 -2.66
N ILE A 67 -17.66 -9.43 -2.89
CA ILE A 67 -16.78 -8.79 -1.90
C ILE A 67 -17.03 -7.28 -1.87
N ASP A 68 -17.34 -6.70 -0.71
CA ASP A 68 -17.29 -5.25 -0.51
C ASP A 68 -16.02 -4.81 0.25
N GLU A 69 -15.80 -3.49 0.32
CA GLU A 69 -14.60 -2.95 0.97
C GLU A 69 -14.57 -3.22 2.48
N ALA A 70 -15.73 -3.29 3.14
CA ALA A 70 -15.80 -3.55 4.58
C ALA A 70 -15.42 -5.00 4.88
N TRP A 71 -15.97 -5.95 4.11
CA TRP A 71 -15.65 -7.36 4.20
C TRP A 71 -14.15 -7.61 3.98
N LEU A 72 -13.57 -6.98 2.95
CA LEU A 72 -12.15 -7.15 2.64
C LEU A 72 -11.28 -6.57 3.76
N PHE A 73 -11.66 -5.42 4.31
CA PHE A 73 -10.97 -4.81 5.44
C PHE A 73 -11.00 -5.72 6.68
N ASP A 74 -12.16 -6.28 7.03
CA ASP A 74 -12.31 -7.20 8.16
C ASP A 74 -11.46 -8.47 7.98
N TRP A 75 -11.41 -9.01 6.74
CA TRP A 75 -10.59 -10.17 6.42
C TRP A 75 -9.09 -9.88 6.58
N LEU A 76 -8.62 -8.72 6.10
CA LEU A 76 -7.22 -8.30 6.23
C LEU A 76 -6.81 -8.10 7.70
N ILE A 77 -7.72 -7.58 8.54
CA ILE A 77 -7.48 -7.47 9.99
C ILE A 77 -7.36 -8.87 10.61
N ARG A 78 -8.32 -9.76 10.33
CA ARG A 78 -8.37 -11.11 10.92
C ARG A 78 -7.16 -11.95 10.54
N THR A 79 -6.68 -11.83 9.31
CA THR A 79 -5.51 -12.56 8.81
C THR A 79 -4.18 -11.91 9.17
N GLY A 80 -4.21 -10.74 9.83
CA GLY A 80 -3.00 -10.05 10.28
C GLY A 80 -2.16 -9.54 9.11
N ASP A 81 -2.79 -8.96 8.09
CA ASP A 81 -2.06 -8.36 6.98
C ASP A 81 -1.21 -7.17 7.47
N LEU A 82 0.07 -7.15 7.08
CA LEU A 82 1.04 -6.16 7.54
C LEU A 82 0.71 -4.75 7.07
N SER A 83 -0.04 -4.59 5.97
CA SER A 83 -0.53 -3.28 5.51
C SER A 83 -1.47 -2.60 6.52
N LEU A 84 -2.07 -3.39 7.41
CA LEU A 84 -2.94 -2.93 8.50
C LEU A 84 -2.28 -3.01 9.89
N SER A 85 -0.95 -3.15 9.93
CA SER A 85 -0.20 -3.27 11.20
C SER A 85 -0.36 -2.07 12.14
N PHE A 86 -0.73 -0.89 11.63
CA PHE A 86 -1.09 0.28 12.43
C PHE A 86 -2.32 0.08 13.31
N LEU A 87 -3.18 -0.91 13.01
CA LEU A 87 -4.38 -1.27 13.79
C LEU A 87 -4.09 -2.28 14.91
N TRP A 88 -2.87 -2.83 14.97
CA TRP A 88 -2.52 -3.86 15.94
C TRP A 88 -2.33 -3.27 17.34
N LYS A 89 -2.61 -4.06 18.39
CA LYS A 89 -2.41 -3.65 19.81
C LYS A 89 -0.98 -3.18 20.09
N ARG A 90 -0.01 -3.76 19.38
CA ARG A 90 1.39 -3.34 19.37
C ARG A 90 1.75 -3.05 17.91
N PRO A 91 1.56 -1.80 17.44
CA PRO A 91 1.83 -1.47 16.05
C PRO A 91 3.32 -1.64 15.77
N LEU A 92 3.64 -2.23 14.63
CA LEU A 92 5.01 -2.32 14.14
C LEU A 92 5.44 -0.98 13.57
N TYR A 93 6.72 -0.66 13.78
CA TYR A 93 7.37 0.48 13.16
C TYR A 93 8.35 -0.06 12.13
N TYR A 94 8.44 0.63 11.00
CA TYR A 94 9.29 0.24 9.90
C TYR A 94 10.12 1.43 9.45
N ALA A 95 11.38 1.18 9.09
CA ALA A 95 12.19 2.15 8.36
C ALA A 95 12.00 1.95 6.86
N ALA A 96 11.88 3.04 6.12
CA ALA A 96 11.78 3.08 4.67
C ALA A 96 12.76 4.09 4.08
N CYS A 97 13.14 3.90 2.82
CA CYS A 97 13.99 4.81 2.04
C CYS A 97 13.40 5.06 0.67
N ASN A 98 13.19 6.33 0.32
CA ASN A 98 12.69 6.75 -0.98
C ASN A 98 13.62 7.77 -1.64
N LYS A 99 13.72 7.76 -2.96
CA LYS A 99 14.59 8.64 -3.74
C LYS A 99 13.77 9.71 -4.46
N ILE A 100 14.02 10.99 -4.17
CA ILE A 100 13.35 12.13 -4.80
C ILE A 100 14.40 13.10 -5.32
N GLU A 101 14.32 13.45 -6.61
CA GLU A 101 15.27 14.37 -7.26
C GLU A 101 16.73 13.95 -7.01
N GLU A 102 17.00 12.66 -7.13
CA GLU A 102 18.30 12.03 -6.85
C GLU A 102 18.74 12.02 -5.38
N ILE A 103 17.98 12.61 -4.47
CA ILE A 103 18.27 12.63 -3.03
C ILE A 103 17.54 11.47 -2.34
N GLU A 104 18.25 10.69 -1.54
CA GLU A 104 17.68 9.63 -0.71
C GLU A 104 17.11 10.19 0.60
N TYR A 105 15.88 9.79 0.91
CA TYR A 105 15.11 10.18 2.08
C TYR A 105 14.73 8.95 2.89
N TYR A 106 15.13 8.95 4.15
CA TYR A 106 14.81 7.87 5.09
C TYR A 106 13.72 8.31 6.05
N PHE A 107 12.74 7.45 6.33
CA PHE A 107 11.64 7.75 7.24
C PHE A 107 11.14 6.54 8.00
N VAL A 108 10.49 6.79 9.15
CA VAL A 108 9.82 5.76 9.95
C VAL A 108 8.32 5.81 9.70
N THR A 109 7.72 4.66 9.42
CA THR A 109 6.29 4.51 9.16
C THR A 109 5.69 3.37 9.98
N LYS A 110 4.37 3.42 10.18
CA LYS A 110 3.57 2.31 10.71
C LYS A 110 2.83 1.55 9.60
N TYR A 111 3.00 1.97 8.35
CA TYR A 111 2.34 1.41 7.19
C TYR A 111 3.36 0.60 6.39
N PHE A 112 3.19 -0.72 6.38
CA PHE A 112 4.08 -1.63 5.66
C PHE A 112 4.10 -1.37 4.14
N ASN A 113 3.03 -0.83 3.57
CA ASN A 113 2.96 -0.53 2.14
C ASN A 113 3.97 0.54 1.71
N ASP A 114 4.21 1.56 2.55
CA ASP A 114 5.20 2.60 2.25
C ASP A 114 6.61 2.00 2.19
N VAL A 115 6.85 0.96 3.01
CA VAL A 115 8.10 0.21 3.03
C VAL A 115 8.22 -0.68 1.80
N GLN A 116 7.15 -1.33 1.35
CA GLN A 116 7.22 -2.17 0.13
C GLN A 116 7.48 -1.38 -1.15
N ALA A 117 7.09 -0.11 -1.18
CA ALA A 117 7.44 0.81 -2.27
C ALA A 117 8.90 1.28 -2.22
N CYS A 118 9.61 1.01 -1.12
CA CYS A 118 10.94 1.52 -0.77
C CYS A 118 11.94 0.35 -0.55
N VAL A 119 13.21 0.52 -0.86
CA VAL A 119 14.15 -0.62 -0.98
C VAL A 119 14.75 -1.09 0.37
N GLY A 120 14.32 -0.56 1.52
CA GLY A 120 14.88 -0.89 2.84
C GLY A 120 13.85 -1.51 3.79
N GLN A 121 14.19 -2.63 4.45
CA GLN A 121 13.35 -3.24 5.49
C GLN A 121 14.15 -3.47 6.79
N SER A 122 13.63 -2.97 7.91
CA SER A 122 13.89 -3.53 9.25
C SER A 122 12.57 -3.59 10.03
N THR A 123 12.38 -4.66 10.81
CA THR A 123 11.15 -4.95 11.57
C THR A 123 11.34 -4.81 13.09
N ILE A 124 12.54 -4.44 13.53
CA ILE A 124 12.93 -4.34 14.94
C ILE A 124 13.13 -2.85 15.26
N LYS A 125 12.42 -2.36 16.28
CA LYS A 125 12.44 -0.94 16.68
C LYS A 125 13.86 -0.50 17.07
N GLU A 126 14.58 -1.36 17.79
CA GLU A 126 15.95 -1.13 18.24
C GLU A 126 16.93 -1.05 17.05
N ASP A 127 16.80 -1.92 16.05
CA ASP A 127 17.63 -1.86 14.84
C ASP A 127 17.36 -0.58 14.03
N VAL A 128 16.11 -0.10 14.04
CA VAL A 128 15.74 1.18 13.42
C VAL A 128 16.31 2.34 14.23
N GLU A 129 16.14 2.37 15.54
CA GLU A 129 16.69 3.43 16.41
C GLU A 129 18.23 3.44 16.39
N GLU A 130 18.86 2.27 16.33
CA GLU A 130 20.31 2.11 16.16
C GLU A 130 20.75 2.58 14.77
N ALA A 131 20.03 2.24 13.69
CA ALA A 131 20.27 2.79 12.36
C ALA A 131 20.10 4.32 12.36
N MET A 132 19.05 4.86 12.98
CA MET A 132 18.83 6.31 13.10
C MET A 132 20.00 7.00 13.82
N HIS A 133 20.54 6.37 14.87
CA HIS A 133 21.71 6.86 15.60
C HIS A 133 23.03 6.71 14.81
N LEU A 134 23.26 5.55 14.18
CA LEU A 134 24.43 5.24 13.37
C LEU A 134 24.54 6.15 12.15
N PHE A 135 23.41 6.44 11.50
CA PHE A 135 23.33 7.31 10.33
C PHE A 135 23.11 8.79 10.68
N ARG A 136 23.08 9.16 11.97
CA ARG A 136 22.91 10.54 12.47
C ARG A 136 21.73 11.28 11.81
N LEU A 137 20.57 10.63 11.72
CA LEU A 137 19.41 11.20 11.05
C LEU A 137 18.90 12.43 11.82
N GLU A 138 18.89 13.60 11.19
CA GLU A 138 18.41 14.86 11.78
C GLU A 138 16.89 15.06 11.57
N TYR A 139 16.25 15.76 12.50
CA TYR A 139 14.85 16.18 12.36
C TYR A 139 14.73 17.31 11.32
N ILE A 140 13.96 17.11 10.25
CA ILE A 140 13.60 18.16 9.29
C ILE A 140 12.25 18.76 9.69
N PRO A 141 12.19 20.01 10.19
CA PRO A 141 10.94 20.67 10.58
C PRO A 141 10.01 20.97 9.40
N ASP A 142 10.52 21.01 8.16
CA ASP A 142 9.76 21.37 6.96
C ASP A 142 10.03 20.40 5.79
N ILE A 143 9.29 19.28 5.80
CA ILE A 143 9.32 18.27 4.72
C ILE A 143 8.93 18.94 3.38
N PRO A 144 9.72 18.79 2.30
CA PRO A 144 9.42 19.33 0.97
C PRO A 144 8.01 18.96 0.47
N LEU A 145 7.35 19.87 -0.26
CA LEU A 145 5.97 19.68 -0.72
C LEU A 145 5.82 18.45 -1.64
N VAL A 146 6.82 18.20 -2.50
CA VAL A 146 6.87 17.01 -3.37
C VAL A 146 6.87 15.72 -2.53
N LEU A 147 7.66 15.71 -1.46
CA LEU A 147 7.71 14.58 -0.52
C LEU A 147 6.38 14.43 0.23
N LYS A 148 5.71 15.52 0.64
CA LYS A 148 4.34 15.52 1.22
C LYS A 148 3.23 15.06 0.26
N GLN A 149 3.45 15.12 -1.05
CA GLN A 149 2.49 14.65 -2.05
C GLN A 149 2.67 13.15 -2.37
N SER A 150 3.93 12.69 -2.33
CA SER A 150 4.28 11.28 -2.47
C SER A 150 3.97 10.46 -1.22
N LEU A 151 4.15 11.06 -0.04
CA LEU A 151 3.79 10.51 1.27
C LEU A 151 2.38 11.00 1.63
N LYS A 152 1.38 10.12 1.60
CA LYS A 152 0.04 10.37 2.12
C LYS A 152 0.10 10.52 3.66
N MET A 153 -0.96 10.99 4.31
CA MET A 153 -1.04 10.82 5.77
C MET A 153 -1.67 9.46 6.07
N PRO A 154 -1.12 8.66 6.99
CA PRO A 154 -0.21 9.04 8.08
C PRO A 154 1.27 8.65 7.86
N ASP A 155 1.76 8.65 6.62
CA ASP A 155 3.12 8.28 6.19
C ASP A 155 4.23 9.17 6.79
N ILE A 156 3.88 10.16 7.62
CA ILE A 156 4.79 11.00 8.39
C ILE A 156 4.54 10.75 9.87
N ILE A 157 5.14 9.69 10.40
CA ILE A 157 5.38 9.57 11.84
C ILE A 157 6.88 9.57 12.03
N SER A 158 7.40 10.80 12.03
CA SER A 158 8.72 11.19 12.54
C SER A 158 9.94 10.84 11.68
N HIS A 159 10.64 11.92 11.32
CA HIS A 159 11.99 11.98 10.78
C HIS A 159 12.14 11.63 9.29
N VAL A 160 12.54 12.64 8.52
CA VAL A 160 13.01 12.55 7.13
C VAL A 160 14.44 13.04 7.17
N ALA A 161 15.40 12.33 6.58
CA ALA A 161 16.79 12.77 6.49
C ALA A 161 17.32 12.69 5.06
N THR A 162 18.13 13.67 4.66
CA THR A 162 18.92 13.65 3.43
C THR A 162 20.34 13.17 3.72
N LEU A 163 20.87 12.24 2.92
CA LEU A 163 22.30 11.93 2.95
C LEU A 163 23.07 13.14 2.38
N LYS A 164 23.86 13.83 3.20
CA LYS A 164 24.92 14.70 2.69
C LYS A 164 26.07 13.81 2.26
N GLU A 165 26.48 13.93 1.00
CA GLU A 165 27.72 13.33 0.50
C GLU A 165 28.89 13.76 1.41
N LEU A 166 29.61 12.78 1.96
CA LEU A 166 30.87 12.95 2.70
C LEU A 166 32.06 12.98 1.74
#